data_AF-A0A1A8N2U0-F1
#
_entry.id   AF-A0A1A8N2U0-F1
#
_cell.length_a   1.000
_cell.length_b   1.000
_cell.length_c   1.000
_cell.angle_alpha   90.00
_cell.angle_beta   90.00
_cell.angle_gamma   90.00
#
_symmetry.space_group_name_H-M   'P 1'
#
loop_
_entity.id
_entity.type
_entity.pdbx_description
1 polymer ?
#
loop_
_entity_poly.entity_id
_entity_poly.type
_entity_poly.pdbx_seq_one_letter_code
_entity_poly.pdbx_strand_id
1 'polypeptide(L)'
;RLCVDDPKFYSYVEFPIGCTKDGVEYRLVQDAFLARPGARLARSLGIREHEEVLFTVFAQGQKNRAKPPKESALCLFTMRQIKEKIKERIQS
;
A
#
# COMPACT_ATOMS: atom_id res chain seq x y z
N ARG A 1 -9.38 3.75 4.69
CA ARG A 1 -8.99 3.78 6.13
C ARG A 1 -10.15 4.38 6.91
N LEU A 2 -10.38 3.90 8.12
CA LEU A 2 -11.27 4.52 9.12
C LEU A 2 -10.48 4.71 10.43
N CYS A 3 -10.87 5.68 11.24
CA CYS A 3 -10.47 5.76 12.64
C CYS A 3 -11.25 4.69 13.44
N VAL A 4 -10.64 4.14 14.49
CA VAL A 4 -11.28 3.11 15.34
C VAL A 4 -12.50 3.68 16.06
N ASP A 5 -12.35 4.86 16.66
CA ASP A 5 -13.42 5.54 17.40
C ASP A 5 -14.15 6.57 16.52
N ASP A 6 -14.81 6.09 15.47
CA ASP A 6 -15.59 6.93 14.54
C ASP A 6 -16.99 6.36 14.29
N PRO A 7 -17.94 6.59 15.22
CA PRO A 7 -19.30 6.05 15.11
C PRO A 7 -20.09 6.61 13.93
N LYS A 8 -19.64 7.72 13.33
CA LYS A 8 -20.32 8.41 12.22
C LYS A 8 -19.69 8.15 10.86
N PHE A 9 -18.59 7.40 10.79
CA PHE A 9 -17.87 7.05 9.56
C PHE A 9 -17.30 8.27 8.80
N TYR A 10 -17.14 9.42 9.46
CA TYR A 10 -16.62 10.63 8.81
C TYR A 10 -15.14 10.58 8.46
N SER A 11 -14.40 9.63 9.03
CA SER A 11 -12.97 9.44 8.78
C SER A 11 -12.67 8.56 7.56
N TYR A 12 -13.69 8.17 6.78
CA TYR A 12 -13.51 7.34 5.59
C TYR A 12 -12.63 8.05 4.56
N VAL A 13 -11.56 7.36 4.16
CA VAL A 13 -10.73 7.77 3.04
C VAL A 13 -10.38 6.59 2.14
N GLU A 14 -10.32 6.84 0.84
CA GLU A 14 -10.00 5.87 -0.20
C GLU A 14 -8.96 6.44 -1.17
N PHE A 15 -7.93 5.65 -1.47
CA PHE A 15 -6.88 6.00 -2.41
C PHE A 15 -6.59 4.80 -3.30
N PRO A 16 -6.41 4.99 -4.61
CA PRO A 16 -5.89 3.94 -5.46
C PRO A 16 -4.43 3.66 -5.09
N ILE A 17 -4.07 2.38 -4.98
CA ILE A 17 -2.70 1.93 -4.71
C ILE A 17 -2.24 0.95 -5.80
N GLY A 18 -0.93 0.86 -5.96
CA GLY A 18 -0.28 -0.03 -6.92
C GLY A 18 1.16 0.43 -7.14
N CYS A 19 1.85 -0.24 -8.07
CA CYS A 19 3.24 0.02 -8.34
C CYS A 19 3.54 -0.12 -9.84
N THR A 20 4.69 0.42 -10.24
CA THR A 20 5.17 0.32 -11.61
C THR A 20 6.58 -0.24 -11.62
N LYS A 21 6.89 -1.01 -12.67
CA LYS A 21 8.25 -1.50 -12.93
C LYS A 21 8.46 -1.51 -14.43
N ASP A 22 9.54 -0.87 -14.90
CA ASP A 22 9.93 -0.85 -16.32
C ASP A 22 8.79 -0.43 -17.27
N GLY A 23 7.97 0.54 -16.84
CA GLY A 23 6.81 1.05 -17.60
C GLY A 23 5.53 0.19 -17.49
N VAL A 24 5.60 -0.97 -16.82
CA VAL A 24 4.45 -1.84 -16.59
C VAL A 24 3.73 -1.45 -15.29
N GLU A 25 2.39 -1.33 -15.35
CA GLU A 25 1.56 -1.05 -14.17
C GLU A 25 1.01 -2.33 -13.53
N TYR A 26 1.10 -2.41 -12.20
CA TYR A 26 0.52 -3.47 -11.38
C TYR A 26 -0.46 -2.86 -10.37
N ARG A 27 -1.76 -3.06 -10.61
CA ARG A 27 -2.84 -2.37 -9.87
C ARG A 27 -3.92 -3.31 -9.32
N LEU A 28 -3.83 -4.62 -9.58
CA LEU A 28 -4.79 -5.61 -9.11
C LEU A 28 -4.25 -6.34 -7.88
N VAL A 29 -4.65 -5.94 -6.67
CA VAL A 29 -4.19 -6.61 -5.45
C VAL A 29 -4.59 -8.08 -5.44
N GLN A 30 -3.63 -8.95 -5.13
CA GLN A 30 -3.82 -10.40 -5.01
C GLN A 30 -3.76 -10.83 -3.54
N ASP A 31 -2.82 -10.25 -2.79
CA ASP A 31 -2.67 -10.46 -1.36
C ASP A 31 -1.91 -9.29 -0.71
N ALA A 32 -2.03 -9.14 0.60
CA ALA A 32 -1.33 -8.14 1.39
C ALA A 32 -1.01 -8.62 2.80
N PHE A 33 0.17 -8.25 3.31
CA PHE A 33 0.62 -8.62 4.64
C PHE A 33 1.30 -7.44 5.34
N LEU A 34 0.87 -7.15 6.57
CA LEU A 34 1.45 -6.11 7.41
C LEU A 34 2.53 -6.72 8.31
N ALA A 35 3.75 -6.18 8.24
CA ALA A 35 4.87 -6.67 9.03
C ALA A 35 5.84 -5.56 9.42
N ARG A 36 6.72 -5.87 10.37
CA ARG A 36 7.90 -5.05 10.66
C ARG A 36 9.01 -5.40 9.67
N PRO A 37 9.76 -4.41 9.16
CA PRO A 37 10.77 -4.61 8.12
C PRO A 37 12.05 -5.31 8.63
N GLY A 38 12.31 -5.26 9.93
CA GLY A 38 13.61 -5.64 10.50
C GLY A 38 14.73 -4.65 10.14
N ALA A 39 15.90 -4.86 10.75
CA ALA A 39 16.98 -3.87 10.73
C ALA A 39 17.50 -3.49 9.33
N ARG A 40 17.68 -4.47 8.45
CA ARG A 40 18.25 -4.22 7.11
C ARG A 40 17.30 -3.41 6.23
N LEU A 41 16.05 -3.85 6.13
CA LEU A 41 15.05 -3.21 5.28
C LEU A 41 14.63 -1.85 5.85
N ALA A 42 14.57 -1.70 7.17
CA ALA A 42 14.32 -0.40 7.81
C ALA A 42 15.38 0.64 7.40
N ARG A 43 16.66 0.26 7.44
CA ARG A 43 17.77 1.14 7.01
C ARG A 43 17.67 1.52 5.54
N SER A 44 17.40 0.57 4.64
CA SER A 44 17.28 0.88 3.20
C SER A 44 16.08 1.76 2.87
N LEU A 45 15.02 1.70 3.68
CA LEU A 45 13.80 2.50 3.52
C LEU A 45 13.85 3.84 4.27
N GLY A 46 14.86 4.10 5.10
CA GLY A 46 14.94 5.31 5.92
C GLY A 46 13.79 5.42 6.94
N ILE A 47 13.39 4.28 7.53
CA ILE A 47 12.38 4.18 8.59
C ILE A 47 12.95 3.48 9.81
N ARG A 48 12.26 3.57 10.95
CA ARG A 48 12.63 2.87 12.19
C ARG A 48 12.19 1.40 12.14
N GLU A 49 12.89 0.53 12.85
CA GLU A 49 12.61 -0.92 12.83
C GLU A 49 11.24 -1.33 13.39
N HIS A 50 10.66 -0.49 14.26
CA HIS A 50 9.33 -0.70 14.81
C HIS A 50 8.20 -0.14 13.92
N GLU A 51 8.53 0.62 12.87
CA GLU A 51 7.53 1.08 11.92
C GLU A 51 7.00 -0.09 11.10
N GLU A 52 5.74 0.01 10.70
CA GLU A 52 5.06 -1.03 9.94
C GLU A 52 5.16 -0.77 8.44
N VAL A 53 5.22 -1.89 7.72
CA VAL A 53 5.33 -1.92 6.27
C VAL A 53 4.30 -2.89 5.73
N LEU A 54 3.55 -2.42 4.72
CA LEU A 54 2.56 -3.21 4.01
C LEU A 54 3.22 -3.82 2.78
N PHE A 55 3.38 -5.14 2.79
CA PHE A 55 3.78 -5.94 1.64
C PHE A 55 2.54 -6.29 0.85
N THR A 56 2.60 -6.22 -0.48
CA THR A 56 1.45 -6.45 -1.35
C THR A 56 1.89 -7.16 -2.62
N VAL A 57 1.11 -8.14 -3.07
CA VAL A 57 1.26 -8.73 -4.40
C VAL A 57 0.21 -8.11 -5.31
N PHE A 58 0.64 -7.56 -6.45
CA PHE A 58 -0.26 -7.06 -7.50
C PHE A 58 -0.08 -7.84 -8.78
N ALA A 59 -1.19 -8.15 -9.47
CA ALA A 59 -1.16 -8.57 -10.86
C ALA A 59 -1.15 -7.35 -11.80
N GLN A 60 -0.60 -7.56 -13.00
CA GLN A 60 -0.49 -6.55 -14.04
C GLN A 60 -1.86 -6.02 -14.49
N GLY A 61 -1.90 -4.73 -14.84
CA GLY A 61 -3.07 -4.08 -15.43
C GLY A 61 -4.13 -3.69 -14.39
N GLN A 62 -5.33 -3.39 -14.89
CA GLN A 62 -6.46 -2.85 -14.11
C GLN A 62 -7.79 -3.55 -14.39
N LYS A 63 -7.81 -4.59 -15.24
CA LYS A 63 -9.02 -5.30 -15.71
C LYS A 63 -8.93 -6.81 -15.42
N ASN A 64 -10.07 -7.51 -15.47
CA ASN A 64 -10.18 -8.97 -15.31
C ASN A 64 -9.83 -9.52 -13.91
N ARG A 65 -10.41 -8.94 -12.85
CA ARG A 65 -10.21 -9.42 -11.47
C ARG A 65 -10.53 -10.90 -11.24
N ALA A 66 -11.50 -11.47 -11.97
CA ALA A 66 -11.89 -12.88 -11.84
C ALA A 66 -10.82 -13.86 -12.36
N LYS A 67 -9.97 -13.41 -13.28
CA LYS A 67 -8.88 -14.20 -13.86
C LYS A 67 -7.71 -13.26 -14.19
N PRO A 68 -6.96 -12.83 -13.15
CA PRO A 68 -5.89 -11.86 -13.32
C PRO A 68 -4.76 -12.43 -14.19
N PRO A 69 -3.97 -11.57 -14.86
CA PRO A 69 -2.77 -12.00 -15.58
C PRO A 69 -1.79 -12.73 -14.67
N LYS A 70 -1.00 -13.65 -15.26
CA LYS A 70 0.06 -14.36 -14.53
C LYS A 70 1.18 -13.42 -14.08
N GLU A 71 1.43 -12.36 -14.83
CA GLU A 71 2.47 -11.39 -14.50
C GLU A 71 2.08 -10.60 -13.24
N SER A 72 2.96 -10.63 -12.25
CA SER A 72 2.73 -10.05 -10.94
C SER A 72 4.01 -9.43 -10.37
N ALA A 73 3.83 -8.52 -9.43
CA ALA A 73 4.90 -7.83 -8.72
C ALA A 73 4.63 -7.84 -7.21
N LEU A 74 5.69 -8.07 -6.44
CA LEU A 74 5.73 -7.81 -5.00
C LEU A 74 6.13 -6.34 -4.80
N CYS A 75 5.26 -5.60 -4.15
CA CYS A 75 5.41 -4.18 -3.87
C CYS A 75 5.27 -3.91 -2.38
N LEU A 76 5.75 -2.74 -1.97
CA LEU A 76 5.91 -2.39 -0.58
C LEU A 76 5.52 -0.93 -0.35
N PHE A 77 4.74 -0.70 0.70
CA PHE A 77 4.34 0.64 1.12
C PHE A 77 4.67 0.83 2.60
N THR A 78 5.39 1.90 2.94
CA THR A 78 5.56 2.24 4.35
C THR A 78 4.27 2.84 4.89
N MET A 79 3.86 2.44 6.09
CA MET A 79 2.65 3.02 6.70
C MET A 79 2.81 4.52 6.98
N ARG A 80 4.05 5.01 7.13
CA ARG A 80 4.38 6.43 7.20
C ARG A 80 3.95 7.17 5.93
N GLN A 81 4.40 6.73 4.76
CA GLN A 81 4.05 7.36 3.48
C GLN A 81 2.53 7.34 3.21
N ILE A 82 1.85 6.23 3.55
CA ILE A 82 0.38 6.15 3.42
C ILE A 82 -0.29 7.22 4.30
N LYS A 83 0.14 7.36 5.57
CA LYS A 83 -0.40 8.38 6.48
C LYS A 83 -0.14 9.80 6.00
N GLU A 84 1.05 10.07 5.47
CA GLU A 84 1.41 11.37 4.88
C GLU A 84 0.51 11.70 3.69
N LYS A 85 0.30 10.76 2.76
CA LYS A 85 -0.58 10.96 1.60
C LYS A 85 -2.04 11.20 1.98
N ILE A 86 -2.53 10.51 3.02
CA ILE A 86 -3.87 10.76 3.56
C ILE A 86 -3.96 12.19 4.13
N LYS A 87 -2.96 12.60 4.92
CA LYS A 87 -2.91 13.94 5.53
C LYS A 87 -2.86 15.03 4.46
N GLU A 88 -1.99 14.91 3.46
CA GLU A 88 -1.87 15.85 2.34
C GLU A 88 -3.22 16.05 1.63
N ARG A 89 -3.98 14.98 1.40
CA ARG A 89 -5.27 15.05 0.72
C ARG A 89 -6.38 15.71 1.54
N ILE A 90 -6.36 15.55 2.87
CA ILE A 90 -7.36 16.16 3.76
C ILE A 90 -7.06 17.66 3.98
N GLN A 91 -5.78 18.04 3.93
CA GLN A 91 -5.34 19.43 4.08
C GLN A 91 -5.39 20.25 2.78
N SER A 92 -5.62 19.59 1.64
CA SER A 92 -5.83 20.20 0.32
C SER A 92 -7.28 20.58 0.11
#